data_AF-A0A7C6W8S1-F1
#
_entry.id   AF-A0A7C6W8S1-F1
#
_cell.length_a   1.000
_cell.length_b   1.000
_cell.length_c   1.000
_cell.angle_alpha   90.00
_cell.angle_beta   90.00
_cell.angle_gamma   90.00
#
_symmetry.space_group_name_H-M   'P 1'
#
loop_
_entity.id
_entity.type
_entity.pdbx_description
1 polymer ?
#
loop_
_entity_poly.entity_id
_entity_poly.type
_entity_poly.pdbx_seq_one_letter_code
_entity_poly.pdbx_strand_id
1 'polypeptide(L)'
;LDKLGNLAQTIKDTALCGLGQTAPNPVLTTLRYFRDEYEAHIRDKKCPAGVCHNLLTYYIDPDLCRGCTACARVCPVGAISGEVKKLHSIDQDKCIKCGACKDTCRFAAIKLK
;
A
#
# COMPACT_ATOMS: atom_id res chain seq x y z
N LEU A 1 4.61 -12.67 14.16
CA LEU A 1 4.48 -11.45 15.00
C LEU A 1 4.65 -11.78 16.48
N ASP A 2 4.20 -12.94 16.96
CA ASP A 2 4.28 -13.30 18.38
C ASP A 2 5.72 -13.43 18.89
N LYS A 3 6.63 -14.01 18.09
CA LYS A 3 8.07 -14.03 18.43
C LYS A 3 8.66 -12.63 18.62
N LEU A 4 8.22 -11.65 17.81
CA LEU A 4 8.67 -10.26 17.91
C LEU A 4 8.12 -9.61 19.18
N GLY A 5 6.84 -9.82 19.49
CA GLY A 5 6.22 -9.34 20.73
C GLY A 5 6.88 -9.93 21.98
N ASN A 6 7.13 -11.24 21.99
CA ASN A 6 7.80 -11.92 23.10
C ASN A 6 9.22 -11.37 23.32
N LEU A 7 10.00 -11.19 22.25
CA LEU A 7 11.35 -10.62 22.35
C LEU A 7 11.32 -9.19 22.88
N ALA A 8 10.42 -8.35 22.38
CA ALA A 8 10.25 -6.98 22.84
C ALA A 8 9.89 -6.92 24.34
N GLN A 9 9.02 -7.83 24.79
CA GLN A 9 8.67 -7.96 26.21
C GLN A 9 9.86 -8.44 27.06
N THR A 10 10.62 -9.43 26.61
CA THR A 10 11.84 -9.88 27.30
C THR A 10 12.86 -8.75 27.45
N ILE A 11 13.09 -7.95 26.39
CA ILE A 11 14.00 -6.79 26.45
C ILE A 11 13.51 -5.79 27.51
N LYS A 12 12.21 -5.51 27.53
CA LYS A 12 11.59 -4.60 28.51
C LYS A 12 11.81 -5.04 29.95
N ASP A 13 11.66 -6.34 30.21
CA ASP A 13 11.70 -6.88 31.57
C ASP A 13 13.12 -7.14 32.09
N THR A 14 14.08 -7.38 31.18
CA THR A 14 15.47 -7.74 31.53
C THR A 14 16.45 -6.57 31.46
N ALA A 15 16.08 -5.45 30.83
CA ALA A 15 16.98 -4.31 30.68
C ALA A 15 17.28 -3.63 32.02
N LEU A 16 18.57 -3.38 32.27
CA LEU A 16 19.06 -2.81 33.53
C LEU A 16 18.94 -1.28 33.61
N CYS A 17 18.70 -0.59 32.48
CA CYS A 17 18.52 0.86 32.43
C CYS A 17 17.14 1.23 31.89
N GLY A 18 16.59 2.36 32.35
CA GLY A 18 15.25 2.82 31.94
C GLY A 18 15.13 3.08 30.43
N LEU A 19 16.23 3.48 29.76
CA LEU A 19 16.25 3.62 28.31
C LEU A 19 16.05 2.26 27.61
N GLY A 20 16.72 1.21 28.10
CA GLY A 20 16.57 -0.15 27.56
C GLY A 20 15.18 -0.73 27.79
N GLN A 21 14.58 -0.45 28.95
CA GLN A 21 13.20 -0.88 29.27
C GLN A 21 12.15 -0.20 28.37
N THR A 22 12.41 1.04 27.94
CA THR A 22 11.47 1.82 27.12
C THR A 22 11.71 1.68 25.62
N ALA A 23 12.91 1.29 25.18
CA ALA A 23 13.25 1.05 23.79
C ALA A 23 12.28 0.13 23.02
N PRO A 24 11.75 -1.00 23.58
CA PRO A 24 10.81 -1.85 22.86
C PRO A 24 9.37 -1.34 22.85
N ASN A 25 9.04 -0.25 23.56
CA ASN A 25 7.66 0.24 23.66
C ASN A 25 7.02 0.54 22.29
N PRO A 26 7.68 1.18 21.31
CA PRO A 26 7.09 1.40 19.99
C PRO A 26 6.68 0.11 19.30
N VAL A 27 7.45 -0.97 19.45
CA VAL A 27 7.10 -2.29 18.88
C VAL A 27 5.90 -2.89 19.60
N LEU A 28 5.88 -2.83 20.94
CA LEU A 28 4.77 -3.37 21.73
C LEU A 28 3.46 -2.62 21.49
N THR A 29 3.51 -1.28 21.40
CA THR A 29 2.32 -0.47 21.15
C THR A 29 1.81 -0.66 19.73
N THR A 30 2.68 -0.71 18.72
CA THR A 30 2.22 -0.92 17.34
C THR A 30 1.66 -2.32 17.13
N LEU A 31 2.25 -3.35 17.74
CA LEU A 31 1.68 -4.70 17.73
C LEU A 31 0.37 -4.81 18.51
N ARG A 32 0.12 -3.94 19.49
CA ARG A 32 -1.15 -3.91 20.24
C ARG A 32 -2.27 -3.24 19.46
N TYR A 33 -1.98 -2.09 18.84
CA TYR A 33 -3.02 -1.25 18.24
C TYR A 33 -3.19 -1.43 16.73
N PHE A 34 -2.15 -1.88 16.03
CA PHE A 34 -2.13 -1.93 14.56
C PHE A 34 -1.72 -3.31 14.03
N ARG A 35 -2.01 -4.38 14.78
CA ARG A 35 -1.59 -5.75 14.41
C ARG A 35 -2.14 -6.18 13.05
N ASP A 36 -3.40 -5.83 12.81
CA ASP A 36 -4.11 -6.03 11.56
C ASP A 36 -3.39 -5.36 10.38
N GLU A 37 -2.83 -4.17 10.56
CA GLU A 37 -1.99 -3.54 9.53
C GLU A 37 -0.72 -4.34 9.24
N TYR A 38 -0.02 -4.85 10.26
CA TYR A 38 1.13 -5.74 10.04
C TYR A 38 0.74 -7.00 9.27
N GLU A 39 -0.40 -7.60 9.62
CA GLU A 39 -0.90 -8.80 8.95
C GLU A 39 -1.28 -8.53 7.49
N ALA A 40 -1.95 -7.41 7.20
CA ALA A 40 -2.25 -6.97 5.84
C ALA A 40 -0.98 -6.76 5.00
N HIS A 41 0.08 -6.19 5.58
CA HIS A 41 1.35 -5.99 4.88
C HIS A 41 2.09 -7.30 4.61
N ILE A 42 2.14 -8.20 5.60
CA ILE A 42 2.94 -9.43 5.53
C ILE A 42 2.22 -10.52 4.72
N ARG A 43 0.93 -10.73 4.95
CA ARG A 43 0.11 -11.79 4.35
C ARG A 43 -0.54 -11.32 3.05
N ASP A 44 -1.29 -10.22 3.10
CA ASP A 44 -2.11 -9.78 1.97
C ASP A 44 -1.35 -8.92 0.96
N LYS A 45 -0.12 -8.52 1.31
CA LYS A 45 0.73 -7.61 0.52
C LYS A 45 0.03 -6.30 0.19
N LYS A 46 -0.74 -5.78 1.14
CA LYS A 46 -1.49 -4.53 1.00
C LYS A 46 -1.16 -3.55 2.12
N CYS A 47 -1.24 -2.26 1.79
CA CYS A 47 -1.09 -1.18 2.75
C CYS A 47 -2.44 -0.47 2.93
N PRO A 48 -3.17 -0.73 4.03
CA PRO A 48 -4.45 -0.07 4.31
C PRO A 48 -4.35 1.46 4.35
N ALA A 49 -3.23 1.98 4.85
CA ALA A 49 -2.95 3.41 4.93
C ALA A 49 -2.59 4.06 3.59
N GLY A 50 -2.31 3.27 2.54
CA GLY A 50 -1.96 3.79 1.22
C GLY A 50 -0.58 4.46 1.12
N VAL A 51 0.30 4.29 2.10
CA VAL A 51 1.61 4.97 2.17
C VAL A 51 2.72 4.17 1.49
N CYS A 52 2.67 2.83 1.56
CA CYS A 52 3.71 1.97 1.02
C CYS A 52 3.52 1.73 -0.49
N HIS A 53 4.27 2.46 -1.32
CA HIS A 53 4.23 2.38 -2.79
C HIS A 53 4.21 0.94 -3.35
N ASN A 54 5.04 0.04 -2.80
CA ASN A 54 5.16 -1.34 -3.28
C ASN A 54 3.93 -2.21 -2.97
N LEU A 55 3.07 -1.79 -2.05
CA LEU A 55 1.88 -2.53 -1.61
C LEU A 55 0.57 -1.87 -2.08
N LEU A 56 0.67 -0.89 -2.98
CA LEU A 56 -0.48 -0.28 -3.62
C LEU A 56 -0.95 -1.12 -4.81
N THR A 57 -2.26 -1.15 -5.03
CA THR A 57 -2.87 -1.71 -6.24
C THR A 57 -3.79 -0.65 -6.85
N TYR A 58 -3.43 -0.19 -8.05
CA TYR A 58 -4.25 0.77 -8.79
C TYR A 58 -5.29 0.03 -9.62
N TYR A 59 -6.55 0.46 -9.55
CA TYR A 59 -7.62 -0.03 -10.41
C TYR A 59 -8.42 1.13 -10.98
N ILE A 60 -9.15 0.86 -12.05
CA ILE A 60 -9.99 1.85 -12.73
C ILE A 60 -11.44 1.56 -12.38
N ASP A 61 -12.11 2.57 -11.85
CA ASP A 61 -13.54 2.57 -11.57
C ASP A 61 -14.32 2.71 -12.88
N PRO A 62 -15.18 1.73 -13.22
CA PRO A 62 -15.94 1.73 -14.46
C PRO A 62 -16.97 2.85 -14.55
N ASP A 63 -17.49 3.34 -13.44
CA ASP A 63 -18.56 4.34 -13.44
C ASP A 63 -18.00 5.75 -13.69
N LEU A 64 -16.74 5.98 -13.34
CA LEU A 64 -16.07 7.28 -13.49
C LEU A 64 -15.21 7.36 -14.78
N CYS A 65 -14.81 6.22 -15.34
CA CYS A 65 -13.91 6.19 -16.49
C CYS A 65 -14.63 6.58 -17.80
N ARG A 66 -14.23 7.69 -18.41
CA ARG A 66 -14.77 8.18 -19.70
C ARG A 66 -13.99 7.69 -20.94
N GLY A 67 -12.96 6.87 -20.75
CA GLY A 67 -12.15 6.33 -21.85
C GLY A 67 -11.34 7.39 -22.62
N CYS A 68 -10.82 8.42 -21.92
CA CYS A 68 -10.07 9.52 -22.54
C CYS A 68 -8.61 9.19 -22.91
N THR A 69 -8.11 7.99 -22.59
CA THR A 69 -6.73 7.49 -22.86
C THR A 69 -5.59 8.25 -22.18
N ALA A 70 -5.86 9.27 -21.35
CA ALA A 70 -4.80 10.06 -20.69
C ALA A 70 -3.89 9.22 -19.78
N CYS A 71 -4.48 8.29 -19.02
CA CYS A 71 -3.74 7.38 -18.15
C CYS A 71 -2.76 6.47 -18.92
N ALA A 72 -3.16 5.98 -20.10
CA ALA A 72 -2.32 5.11 -20.92
C ALA A 72 -1.10 5.85 -21.49
N ARG A 73 -1.25 7.12 -21.88
CA ARG A 73 -0.15 7.93 -22.43
C ARG A 73 0.93 8.30 -21.42
N VAL A 74 0.56 8.50 -20.16
CA VAL A 74 1.51 8.86 -19.09
C VAL A 74 2.19 7.64 -18.46
N CYS A 75 1.71 6.43 -18.75
CA CYS A 75 2.25 5.22 -18.14
C CYS A 75 3.66 4.92 -18.69
N PRO A 76 4.73 4.99 -17.85
CA PRO A 76 6.10 4.84 -18.33
C PRO A 76 6.42 3.41 -18.83
N VAL A 77 5.64 2.44 -18.39
CA VAL A 77 5.80 1.00 -18.68
C VAL A 77 4.69 0.44 -19.57
N GLY A 78 3.79 1.29 -20.07
CA GLY A 78 2.69 0.87 -20.94
C GLY A 78 1.75 -0.17 -20.30
N ALA A 79 1.60 -0.17 -18.97
CA ALA A 79 0.79 -1.14 -18.23
C ALA A 79 -0.73 -0.91 -18.35
N ILE A 80 -1.19 0.06 -19.13
CA ILE A 80 -2.62 0.40 -19.23
C ILE A 80 -3.09 0.16 -20.66
N SER A 81 -4.11 -0.70 -20.80
CA SER A 81 -4.75 -1.02 -22.07
C SER A 81 -6.19 -0.48 -22.12
N GLY A 82 -6.64 -0.08 -23.30
CA GLY A 82 -7.99 0.45 -23.51
C GLY A 82 -8.11 1.20 -24.84
N GLU A 83 -9.31 1.24 -25.39
CA GLU A 83 -9.63 2.01 -26.59
C GLU A 83 -10.35 3.32 -26.25
N VAL A 84 -10.39 4.24 -27.20
CA VAL A 84 -11.11 5.52 -27.06
C VAL A 84 -12.60 5.25 -26.78
N LYS A 85 -13.17 5.95 -25.79
CA LYS A 85 -14.55 5.76 -25.28
C LYS A 85 -14.84 4.38 -24.68
N LYS A 86 -13.85 3.49 -24.54
CA LYS A 86 -13.99 2.22 -23.81
C LYS A 86 -13.31 2.29 -22.45
N LEU A 87 -13.73 1.37 -21.59
CA LEU A 87 -13.17 1.14 -20.28
C LEU A 87 -11.71 0.70 -20.40
N HIS A 88 -10.85 1.32 -19.60
CA HIS A 88 -9.42 1.01 -19.57
C HIS A 88 -9.14 0.03 -18.43
N SER A 89 -8.11 -0.80 -18.59
CA SER A 89 -7.64 -1.77 -17.59
C SER A 89 -6.16 -1.59 -17.31
N ILE A 90 -5.75 -1.86 -16.08
CA ILE A 90 -4.35 -1.80 -15.64
C ILE A 90 -3.84 -3.22 -15.46
N ASP A 91 -2.84 -3.58 -16.25
CA ASP A 91 -2.04 -4.80 -16.14
C ASP A 91 -1.16 -4.70 -14.87
N GLN A 92 -1.52 -5.47 -13.85
CA GLN A 92 -0.83 -5.42 -12.55
C GLN A 92 0.56 -6.04 -12.58
N ASP A 93 0.85 -6.92 -13.54
CA ASP A 93 2.17 -7.57 -13.66
C ASP A 93 3.22 -6.61 -14.23
N LYS A 94 2.78 -5.67 -15.07
CA LYS A 94 3.64 -4.61 -15.63
C LYS A 94 3.65 -3.34 -14.78
N CYS A 95 2.64 -3.13 -13.95
CA CYS A 95 2.50 -1.89 -13.20
C CYS A 95 3.59 -1.72 -12.14
N ILE A 96 4.46 -0.73 -12.33
CA ILE A 96 5.50 -0.35 -11.34
C ILE A 96 4.97 0.56 -10.22
N LYS A 97 3.64 0.74 -10.12
CA LYS A 97 2.97 1.47 -9.03
C LYS A 97 3.41 2.94 -8.85
N CYS A 98 3.88 3.58 -9.93
CA CYS A 98 4.40 4.95 -9.92
C CYS A 98 3.37 6.06 -9.64
N GLY A 99 2.06 5.78 -9.73
CA GLY A 99 1.00 6.76 -9.44
C GLY A 99 0.67 7.77 -10.54
N ALA A 100 1.51 7.89 -11.59
CA ALA A 100 1.31 8.88 -12.66
C ALA A 100 -0.08 8.83 -13.32
N CYS A 101 -0.65 7.63 -13.47
CA CYS A 101 -1.98 7.46 -14.04
C CYS A 101 -3.09 8.05 -13.14
N LYS A 102 -2.96 7.97 -11.82
CA LYS A 102 -3.89 8.54 -10.84
C LYS A 102 -3.86 10.07 -10.91
N ASP A 103 -2.66 10.65 -10.96
CA ASP A 103 -2.48 12.11 -10.94
C ASP A 103 -2.98 12.79 -12.22
N THR A 104 -2.87 12.12 -13.37
CA THR A 104 -3.40 12.67 -14.64
C THR A 104 -4.93 12.53 -14.79
N CYS A 105 -5.57 11.68 -13.98
CA CYS A 105 -6.97 11.35 -14.16
C CYS A 105 -7.89 12.49 -13.68
N ARG A 106 -8.36 13.32 -14.62
CA ARG A 106 -9.29 14.44 -14.35
C ARG A 106 -10.65 14.01 -13.80
N PHE A 107 -11.02 12.74 -13.94
CA PHE A 107 -12.29 12.17 -13.49
C PHE A 107 -12.16 11.43 -12.15
N ALA A 108 -10.97 11.39 -11.55
CA ALA A 108 -10.68 10.65 -10.32
C ALA A 108 -11.11 9.16 -10.39
N ALA A 109 -11.07 8.58 -11.59
CA ALA A 109 -11.50 7.21 -11.88
C ALA A 109 -10.47 6.15 -11.46
N ILE A 110 -9.21 6.54 -11.20
CA ILE A 110 -8.18 5.61 -10.73
C ILE A 110 -8.16 5.61 -9.20
N LYS A 111 -8.45 4.44 -8.62
CA LYS A 111 -8.57 4.22 -7.19
C LYS A 111 -7.49 3.24 -6.71
N LEU A 112 -7.27 3.26 -5.39
CA LEU A 112 -6.36 2.37 -4.68
C LEU A 112 -7.19 1.29 -4.00
N LYS A 113 -6.73 0.04 -4.10
CA LYS A 113 -7.27 -1.13 -3.38
C LYS A 113 -6.26 -1.63 -2.35
#